data_AF-A0A957YN04-F1
#
_entry.id   AF-A0A957YN04-F1
#
_cell.length_a   1.000
_cell.length_b   1.000
_cell.length_c   1.000
_cell.angle_alpha   90.00
_cell.angle_beta   90.00
_cell.angle_gamma   90.00
#
_symmetry.space_group_name_H-M   'P 1'
#
loop_
_entity.id
_entity.type
_entity.pdbx_description
1 polymer ?
#
loop_
_entity_poly.entity_id
_entity_poly.type
_entity_poly.pdbx_seq_one_letter_code
_entity_poly.pdbx_strand_id
1 'polypeptide(L)'
;RCEVAGTKGRFVIEDMYREATLYPAGDMEKRVYSNPVFGGMRDFEETFLNRQQTFFEQVSDDVHPDRIDGSAAEGLAAQKVLAAAIESLEQGTVVKVNEISHYY
;
A
#
# COMPACT_ATOMS: atom_id res chain seq x y z
N ARG A 1 1.97 0.11 9.97
CA ARG A 1 2.27 1.56 9.90
C ARG A 1 3.01 1.86 8.61
N CYS A 2 2.61 2.90 7.89
CA CYS A 2 3.36 3.46 6.76
C CYS A 2 3.61 4.96 7.03
N GLU A 3 4.81 5.46 6.73
CA GLU A 3 5.16 6.86 6.92
C GLU A 3 5.82 7.40 5.66
N VAL A 4 5.37 8.59 5.25
CA VAL A 4 5.92 9.29 4.09
C VAL A 4 6.36 10.68 4.56
N ALA A 5 7.63 11.00 4.33
CA ALA A 5 8.22 12.28 4.66
C ALA A 5 8.64 13.02 3.40
N GLY A 6 8.26 14.30 3.31
CA GLY A 6 8.66 15.21 2.25
C GLY A 6 9.08 16.57 2.81
N THR A 7 9.42 17.50 1.92
CA THR A 7 9.92 18.83 2.31
C THR A 7 8.87 19.72 2.97
N LYS A 8 7.58 19.44 2.74
CA LYS A 8 6.45 20.21 3.27
C LYS A 8 5.78 19.57 4.49
N GLY A 9 6.34 18.48 5.00
CA GLY A 9 5.80 17.75 6.14
C GLY A 9 5.87 16.24 5.94
N ARG A 10 5.28 15.52 6.87
CA ARG A 10 5.17 14.06 6.83
C ARG A 10 3.77 13.63 7.24
N PHE A 11 3.33 12.48 6.75
CA PHE A 11 2.14 11.83 7.27
C PHE A 11 2.42 10.38 7.63
N VAL A 12 1.65 9.89 8.60
CA VAL A 12 1.70 8.52 9.08
C VAL A 12 0.32 7.91 8.94
N ILE A 13 0.24 6.74 8.31
CA ILE A 13 -0.95 5.89 8.30
C ILE A 13 -0.73 4.78 9.33
N GLU A 14 -1.53 4.81 10.39
CA GLU A 14 -1.51 3.83 11.48
C GLU A 14 -2.67 2.87 11.29
N ASP A 15 -2.34 1.64 10.91
CA ASP A 15 -3.29 0.59 10.53
C ASP A 15 -4.18 1.03 9.36
N MET A 16 -4.22 0.24 8.29
CA MET A 16 -4.53 0.66 6.92
C MET A 16 -5.90 1.32 6.76
N TYR A 17 -6.79 1.13 7.74
CA TYR A 17 -8.14 1.67 7.79
C TYR A 17 -8.41 2.57 9.01
N ARG A 18 -7.49 2.70 9.99
CA ARG A 18 -7.81 3.24 11.32
C ARG A 18 -7.51 4.73 11.47
N GLU A 19 -6.29 5.17 11.15
CA GLU A 19 -5.90 6.56 11.40
C GLU A 19 -4.85 7.07 10.42
N ALA A 20 -4.99 8.31 9.99
CA ALA A 20 -3.96 9.07 9.29
C ALA A 20 -3.62 10.35 10.07
N THR A 21 -2.34 10.56 10.37
CA THR A 21 -1.85 11.78 11.01
C THR A 21 -0.96 12.56 10.06
N LEU A 22 -1.29 13.83 9.82
CA LEU A 22 -0.47 14.79 9.08
C LEU A 22 0.30 15.70 10.05
N TYR A 23 1.60 15.86 9.78
CA TYR A 23 2.51 16.79 10.45
C TYR A 23 3.03 17.79 9.40
N PRO A 24 2.39 18.95 9.23
CA PRO A 24 2.84 19.98 8.30
C PRO A 24 4.20 20.57 8.73
N ALA A 25 5.06 20.89 7.77
CA ALA A 25 6.30 21.59 8.08
C ALA A 25 6.04 23.06 8.43
N GLY A 26 6.67 23.55 9.50
CA GLY A 26 6.54 24.94 9.95
C GLY A 26 5.38 25.19 10.92
N ASP A 27 4.48 24.23 11.10
CA ASP A 27 3.40 24.28 12.07
C ASP A 27 3.69 23.35 13.25
N MET A 28 3.37 23.79 14.48
CA MET A 28 3.46 22.95 15.68
C MET A 28 2.23 22.05 15.87
N GLU A 29 1.26 22.16 14.96
CA GLU A 29 0.02 21.38 14.99
C GLU A 29 0.17 20.08 14.19
N LYS A 30 -0.55 19.03 14.63
CA LYS A 30 -0.79 17.83 13.83
C LYS A 30 -2.28 17.71 13.56
N ARG A 31 -2.64 17.20 12.39
CA ARG A 31 -4.03 16.90 12.02
C ARG A 31 -4.23 15.40 12.03
N VAL A 32 -5.28 14.93 12.68
CA VAL A 32 -5.57 13.50 12.83
C VAL A 32 -6.91 13.21 12.18
N TYR A 33 -6.92 12.25 11.26
CA TYR A 33 -8.11 11.69 10.62
C TYR A 33 -8.29 10.28 11.16
N SER A 34 -9.24 10.10 12.07
CA SER A 34 -9.56 8.78 12.62
C SER A 34 -10.80 8.23 11.91
N ASN A 35 -10.74 6.96 11.55
CA ASN A 35 -11.86 6.24 10.98
C ASN A 35 -13.01 6.15 12.02
N PRO A 36 -14.21 6.65 11.68
CA PRO A 36 -15.28 6.79 12.65
C PRO A 36 -15.93 5.45 12.97
N VAL A 37 -16.39 5.30 14.22
CA VAL A 37 -17.14 4.11 14.67
C VAL A 37 -18.45 3.94 13.88
N PHE A 38 -19.05 5.04 13.43
CA PHE A 38 -20.25 5.03 12.61
C PHE A 38 -19.92 5.49 11.18
N GLY A 39 -20.24 4.65 10.20
CA GLY A 39 -20.04 4.94 8.77
C GLY A 39 -18.60 4.77 8.27
N GLY A 40 -17.66 4.38 9.14
CA GLY A 40 -16.30 4.01 8.78
C GLY A 40 -16.11 2.50 8.58
N MET A 41 -14.87 2.08 8.37
CA MET A 41 -14.50 0.66 8.31
C MET A 41 -14.49 0.03 9.70
N ARG A 42 -15.05 -1.16 9.86
CA ARG A 42 -15.14 -1.85 11.16
C ARG A 42 -13.81 -2.48 11.57
N ASP A 43 -13.17 -3.17 10.64
CA ASP A 43 -11.97 -3.97 10.87
C ASP A 43 -11.11 -4.08 9.60
N PHE A 44 -10.01 -4.82 9.73
CA PHE A 44 -9.07 -5.04 8.63
C PHE A 44 -9.70 -5.90 7.52
N GLU A 45 -10.56 -6.85 7.87
CA GLU A 45 -11.25 -7.75 6.96
C GLU A 45 -12.11 -6.99 5.93
N GLU A 46 -12.71 -5.86 6.33
CA GLU A 46 -13.45 -5.01 5.40
C GLU A 46 -12.60 -4.45 4.25
N THR A 47 -11.28 -4.30 4.44
CA THR A 47 -10.40 -3.84 3.34
C THR A 47 -10.38 -4.86 2.19
N PHE A 48 -10.45 -6.16 2.48
CA PHE A 48 -10.54 -7.20 1.45
C PHE A 48 -11.92 -7.26 0.81
N LEU A 49 -12.98 -7.06 1.59
CA LEU A 49 -14.35 -7.02 1.05
C LEU A 49 -14.50 -5.85 0.09
N ASN A 50 -14.03 -4.65 0.47
CA ASN A 50 -14.01 -3.48 -0.39
C ASN A 50 -13.24 -3.77 -1.68
N ARG A 51 -12.05 -4.39 -1.57
CA ARG A 51 -11.24 -4.70 -2.75
C ARG A 51 -11.90 -5.71 -3.70
N GLN A 52 -12.54 -6.75 -3.17
CA GLN A 52 -13.29 -7.74 -3.96
C GLN A 52 -14.52 -7.11 -4.62
N GLN A 53 -15.25 -6.28 -3.88
CA GLN A 53 -16.40 -5.54 -4.39
C GLN A 53 -16.01 -4.65 -5.57
N THR A 54 -14.92 -3.87 -5.44
CA THR A 54 -14.37 -3.07 -6.54
C THR A 54 -14.00 -3.91 -7.76
N PHE A 55 -13.45 -5.12 -7.56
CA PHE A 55 -13.18 -6.02 -8.69
C PHE A 55 -14.46 -6.44 -9.41
N PHE A 56 -15.51 -6.83 -8.67
CA PHE A 56 -16.80 -7.18 -9.26
C PHE A 56 -17.45 -6.00 -9.98
N GLU A 57 -17.33 -4.78 -9.45
CA GLU A 57 -17.79 -3.55 -10.09
C GLU A 57 -17.03 -3.31 -11.40
N GLN A 58 -15.69 -3.37 -11.38
CA GLN A 58 -14.86 -3.22 -12.59
C GLN A 58 -15.21 -4.24 -13.68
N VAL A 59 -15.45 -5.50 -13.30
CA VAL A 59 -15.88 -6.54 -14.24
C VAL A 59 -17.30 -6.27 -14.77
N SER A 60 -18.23 -5.83 -13.91
CA SER A 60 -19.61 -5.55 -14.30
C SER A 60 -19.72 -4.33 -15.21
N ASP A 61 -18.84 -3.35 -15.03
CA ASP A 61 -18.75 -2.12 -15.81
C ASP A 61 -17.93 -2.28 -17.10
N ASP A 62 -17.53 -3.51 -17.45
CA ASP A 62 -16.72 -3.84 -18.63
C ASP A 62 -15.41 -3.02 -18.70
N VAL A 63 -14.80 -2.78 -17.54
CA VAL A 63 -13.50 -2.12 -17.45
C VAL A 63 -12.47 -2.98 -18.18
N HIS A 64 -11.77 -2.37 -19.14
CA HIS A 64 -10.76 -3.07 -19.92
C HIS A 64 -9.72 -3.74 -19.00
N PRO A 65 -9.29 -5.00 -19.26
CA PRO A 65 -8.48 -5.77 -18.31
C PRO A 65 -7.18 -5.11 -17.85
N ASP A 66 -6.56 -4.26 -18.65
CA ASP A 66 -5.34 -3.51 -18.27
C ASP A 66 -5.61 -2.31 -17.34
N ARG A 67 -6.88 -1.99 -17.09
CA ARG A 67 -7.36 -0.95 -16.16
C ARG A 67 -7.99 -1.51 -14.90
N ILE A 68 -8.15 -2.83 -14.80
CA ILE A 68 -8.59 -3.48 -13.56
C ILE A 68 -7.44 -3.40 -12.54
N ASP A 69 -7.76 -2.98 -11.32
CA ASP A 69 -6.75 -2.87 -10.26
C ASP A 69 -6.16 -4.25 -9.91
N GLY A 70 -4.98 -4.31 -9.31
CA GLY A 70 -4.37 -5.56 -8.83
C GLY A 70 -3.91 -6.46 -9.96
N SER A 71 -3.26 -5.88 -10.96
CA SER A 71 -2.77 -6.57 -12.14
C SER A 71 -1.65 -7.57 -11.82
N ALA A 72 -1.42 -8.51 -12.74
CA ALA A 72 -0.29 -9.45 -12.65
C ALA A 72 1.07 -8.72 -12.64
N ALA A 73 1.18 -7.56 -13.30
CA ALA A 73 2.40 -6.77 -13.31
C ALA A 73 2.71 -6.18 -11.92
N GLU A 74 1.69 -5.72 -11.19
CA GLU A 74 1.84 -5.26 -9.79
C GLU A 74 2.20 -6.43 -8.87
N GLY A 75 1.58 -7.59 -9.06
CA GLY A 75 1.93 -8.82 -8.35
C GLY A 75 3.39 -9.22 -8.57
N LEU A 76 3.87 -9.19 -9.82
CA LEU A 76 5.26 -9.47 -10.15
C LEU A 76 6.22 -8.45 -9.51
N ALA A 77 5.88 -7.16 -9.51
CA ALA A 77 6.69 -6.14 -8.88
C ALA A 77 6.87 -6.40 -7.37
N ALA A 78 5.78 -6.77 -6.67
CA ALA A 78 5.84 -7.16 -5.27
C ALA A 78 6.72 -8.41 -5.05
N GLN A 79 6.55 -9.44 -5.88
CA GLN A 79 7.37 -10.66 -5.79
C GLN A 79 8.86 -10.41 -5.99
N LYS A 80 9.25 -9.50 -6.89
CA LYS A 80 10.66 -9.12 -7.08
C LYS A 80 11.28 -8.47 -5.84
N VAL A 81 10.51 -7.65 -5.12
CA VAL A 81 10.96 -7.07 -3.85
C VAL A 81 11.16 -8.15 -2.79
N LEU A 82 10.24 -9.11 -2.69
CA LEU A 82 10.36 -10.24 -1.77
C LEU A 82 11.59 -11.09 -2.07
N ALA A 83 11.84 -11.42 -3.34
CA ALA A 83 13.01 -12.16 -3.76
C ALA A 83 14.32 -11.43 -3.41
N ALA A 84 14.40 -10.12 -3.69
CA ALA A 84 15.57 -9.31 -3.30
C ALA A 84 15.81 -9.29 -1.78
N ALA A 85 14.73 -9.23 -0.99
CA ALA A 85 14.83 -9.25 0.47
C ALA A 85 15.35 -10.59 0.99
N ILE A 86 14.91 -11.71 0.41
CA ILE A 86 15.41 -13.06 0.75
C ILE A 86 16.91 -13.15 0.46
N GLU A 87 17.34 -12.78 -0.74
CA GLU A 87 18.75 -12.81 -1.13
C GLU A 87 19.61 -11.90 -0.25
N SER A 88 19.10 -10.70 0.06
CA SER A 88 19.76 -9.76 0.96
C SER A 88 19.99 -10.33 2.36
N LEU A 89 19.01 -11.05 2.91
CA LEU A 89 19.10 -11.70 4.21
C LEU A 89 20.10 -12.86 4.21
N GLU A 90 20.11 -13.67 3.15
CA GLU A 90 21.02 -14.82 3.03
C GLU A 90 22.47 -14.39 2.86
N GLN A 91 22.74 -13.33 2.10
CA GLN A 91 24.09 -12.84 1.83
C GLN A 91 24.58 -11.78 2.84
N GLY A 92 23.67 -11.18 3.60
CA GLY A 92 23.98 -10.05 4.49
C GLY A 92 24.40 -8.78 3.75
N THR A 93 23.97 -8.62 2.49
CA THR A 93 24.34 -7.50 1.62
C THR A 93 23.12 -6.78 1.05
N VAL A 94 23.31 -5.55 0.58
CA VAL A 94 22.26 -4.82 -0.16
C VAL A 94 22.10 -5.44 -1.54
N VAL A 95 20.87 -5.81 -1.89
CA VAL A 95 20.50 -6.33 -3.22
C VAL A 95 19.58 -5.34 -3.92
N LYS A 96 19.85 -5.03 -5.18
CA LYS A 96 19.00 -4.13 -5.97
C LYS A 96 17.86 -4.90 -6.62
N VAL A 97 16.62 -4.44 -6.41
CA VAL A 97 15.40 -5.10 -6.95
C VAL A 97 15.42 -5.21 -8.47
N ASN A 98 15.97 -4.22 -9.16
CA ASN A 98 16.10 -4.19 -10.62
C ASN A 98 17.18 -5.15 -11.17
N GLU A 99 18.00 -5.75 -10.31
CA GLU A 99 18.97 -6.79 -10.67
C GLU A 99 18.41 -8.22 -10.47
N ILE A 100 17.23 -8.36 -9.83
CA ILE A 100 16.50 -9.63 -9.72
C ILE A 100 15.94 -10.03 -11.08
N SER A 101 16.68 -10.87 -11.77
CA SER A 101 16.35 -11.43 -13.09
C SER A 101 16.11 -12.94 -13.06
N HIS A 102 16.49 -13.64 -11.99
CA HIS A 102 16.60 -15.10 -11.96
C HIS A 102 15.29 -15.91 -11.86
N TYR A 103 14.12 -15.28 -11.90
CA TYR A 103 12.83 -15.98 -11.74
C TYR A 103 11.93 -15.98 -12.98
N TYR A 104 12.34 -15.37 -14.11
CA TYR A 104 11.56 -15.35 -15.36
C TYR A 104 12.44 -15.35 -16.61
#